data_AF-A0A9E3A880-F1
#
_entry.id   AF-A0A9E3A880-F1
#
_cell.length_a   1.000
_cell.length_b   1.000
_cell.length_c   1.000
_cell.angle_alpha   90.00
_cell.angle_beta   90.00
_cell.angle_gamma   90.00
#
_symmetry.space_group_name_H-M   'P 1'
#
loop_
_entity.id
_entity.type
_entity.pdbx_description
1 polymer ?
#
loop_
_entity_poly.entity_id
_entity_poly.type
_entity_poly.pdbx_seq_one_letter_code
_entity_poly.pdbx_strand_id
1 'polypeptide(L)'
;MRYRTLAGIAMAATLLYGGAASATLLDLNGYTGELEFKFANYDSFTSTTLAPGVQNFGVVEVTSIQNPTTGANIWVQGQGGQYLSAVFDGITVTSITPTSSGFVTTNSGGTFQLWLDSANFDPSQGTSGYTAAGGGCAVGGLCYNGITNTGGIDLLNFNLVPGTTLDPTNTFDATVSSTTLPISGHAEGFADITGGADASEFGTGGFSTLLGSADIHTLDDFCTNGQAGCAGPTTSDWEQFSQDPVYAIGVTPVTPVPEPTSLALLGAALLGFGAWVQHRQQHRG
;
A
#
# COMPACT_ATOMS: atom_id res chain seq x y z
N MET A 1 -53.08 -43.66 23.09
CA MET A 1 -53.17 -42.48 22.21
C MET A 1 -52.56 -41.32 22.98
N ARG A 2 -51.25 -41.08 22.92
CA ARG A 2 -50.51 -40.29 21.90
C ARG A 2 -51.16 -38.95 21.61
N TYR A 3 -50.64 -37.88 22.21
CA TYR A 3 -50.10 -36.69 21.52
C TYR A 3 -49.05 -36.04 22.43
N ARG A 4 -47.76 -36.26 22.12
CA ARG A 4 -46.64 -35.51 22.69
C ARG A 4 -46.58 -34.19 21.94
N THR A 5 -46.88 -33.09 22.63
CA THR A 5 -46.76 -31.73 22.10
C THR A 5 -45.27 -31.39 21.99
N LEU A 6 -44.74 -31.44 20.76
CA LEU A 6 -43.47 -30.82 20.41
C LEU A 6 -43.64 -29.30 20.57
N ALA A 7 -43.26 -28.75 21.73
CA ALA A 7 -43.08 -27.32 21.90
C ALA A 7 -41.67 -26.96 21.37
N GLY A 8 -41.67 -26.18 20.30
CA GLY A 8 -40.53 -25.94 19.43
C GLY A 8 -39.33 -25.32 20.14
N ILE A 9 -38.23 -26.08 20.15
CA ILE A 9 -36.90 -25.48 20.09
C ILE A 9 -36.69 -25.12 18.61
N ALA A 10 -37.29 -24.02 18.17
CA ALA A 10 -36.76 -23.30 17.03
C ALA A 10 -35.44 -22.70 17.53
N MET A 11 -34.37 -23.49 17.49
CA MET A 11 -33.02 -22.95 17.51
C MET A 11 -32.98 -22.01 16.31
N ALA A 12 -33.12 -20.72 16.60
CA ALA A 12 -32.77 -19.65 15.72
C ALA A 12 -31.29 -19.83 15.39
N ALA A 13 -31.03 -20.63 14.35
CA ALA A 13 -29.88 -20.46 13.50
C ALA A 13 -30.10 -19.15 12.73
N THR A 14 -30.18 -18.03 13.46
CA THR A 14 -29.58 -16.79 12.97
C THR A 14 -28.12 -17.15 12.82
N LEU A 15 -27.78 -17.63 11.62
CA LEU A 15 -26.50 -17.37 11.00
C LEU A 15 -26.21 -15.90 11.26
N LEU A 16 -25.49 -15.67 12.34
CA LEU A 16 -24.67 -14.50 12.51
C LEU A 16 -23.69 -14.54 11.35
N TYR A 17 -24.13 -14.03 10.20
CA TYR A 17 -23.25 -13.33 9.28
C TYR A 17 -22.81 -12.03 9.97
N GLY A 18 -22.27 -12.13 11.19
CA GLY A 18 -21.28 -11.18 11.63
C GLY A 18 -20.12 -11.48 10.71
N GLY A 19 -19.95 -10.67 9.66
CA GLY A 19 -18.67 -10.64 8.96
C GLY A 19 -17.61 -10.56 10.05
N ALA A 20 -16.75 -11.57 10.14
CA ALA A 20 -15.59 -11.49 10.98
C ALA A 20 -14.88 -10.25 10.50
N ALA A 21 -14.93 -9.19 11.29
CA ALA A 21 -14.21 -8.02 10.88
C ALA A 21 -12.74 -8.40 11.01
N SER A 22 -12.07 -8.28 9.89
CA SER A 22 -10.63 -8.39 9.87
C SER A 22 -10.12 -7.23 10.74
N ALA A 23 -9.38 -7.54 11.79
CA ALA A 23 -8.47 -6.54 12.32
C ALA A 23 -7.48 -6.25 11.19
N THR A 24 -7.23 -4.97 10.91
CA THR A 24 -6.22 -4.54 9.94
C THR A 24 -4.90 -5.22 10.29
N LEU A 25 -4.20 -5.82 9.33
CA LEU A 25 -2.94 -6.51 9.64
C LEU A 25 -1.86 -5.53 10.06
N LEU A 26 -1.91 -4.34 9.48
CA LEU A 26 -1.13 -3.20 9.87
C LEU A 26 -1.77 -2.49 11.07
N ASP A 27 -1.06 -2.41 12.19
CA ASP A 27 -1.56 -1.75 13.39
C ASP A 27 -1.38 -0.23 13.29
N LEU A 28 -2.44 0.45 12.87
CA LEU A 28 -2.52 1.91 12.81
C LEU A 28 -3.03 2.52 14.12
N ASN A 29 -3.04 1.77 15.23
CA ASN A 29 -3.55 2.20 16.54
C ASN A 29 -4.99 2.74 16.49
N GLY A 30 -5.84 2.16 15.63
CA GLY A 30 -7.22 2.60 15.43
C GLY A 30 -7.37 3.92 14.67
N TYR A 31 -6.30 4.43 14.06
CA TYR A 31 -6.39 5.62 13.22
C TYR A 31 -7.34 5.39 12.04
N THR A 32 -8.24 6.34 11.83
CA THR A 32 -9.15 6.38 10.68
C THR A 32 -9.01 7.76 10.04
N GLY A 33 -8.63 7.80 8.78
CA GLY A 33 -8.37 9.06 8.07
C GLY A 33 -7.40 8.87 6.90
N GLU A 34 -7.02 9.99 6.28
CA GLU A 34 -6.01 10.02 5.23
C GLU A 34 -4.64 9.62 5.76
N LEU A 35 -3.88 8.91 4.94
CA LEU A 35 -2.57 8.37 5.27
C LEU A 35 -1.55 8.89 4.26
N GLU A 36 -0.35 9.19 4.76
CA GLU A 36 0.80 9.56 3.96
C GLU A 36 1.94 8.57 4.27
N PHE A 37 2.26 7.71 3.31
CA PHE A 37 3.35 6.76 3.39
C PHE A 37 4.64 7.46 2.99
N LYS A 38 5.55 7.68 3.93
CA LYS A 38 6.92 8.10 3.61
C LYS A 38 7.74 6.89 3.24
N PHE A 39 8.47 6.94 2.14
CA PHE A 39 9.28 5.81 1.70
C PHE A 39 10.70 6.20 1.31
N ALA A 40 11.57 5.19 1.25
CA ALA A 40 12.86 5.24 0.61
C ALA A 40 12.82 4.29 -0.60
N ASN A 41 13.00 4.82 -1.80
CA ASN A 41 12.95 4.05 -3.04
C ASN A 41 14.36 3.72 -3.54
N TYR A 42 14.55 2.49 -4.01
CA TYR A 42 15.79 1.99 -4.58
C TYR A 42 15.49 1.37 -5.94
N ASP A 43 15.92 2.03 -6.99
CA ASP A 43 15.52 1.65 -8.33
C ASP A 43 16.66 1.57 -9.34
N SER A 44 16.34 0.94 -10.45
CA SER A 44 17.24 0.74 -11.57
C SER A 44 16.43 0.65 -12.86
N PHE A 45 17.16 0.62 -13.98
CA PHE A 45 16.58 0.52 -15.31
C PHE A 45 17.12 -0.71 -16.01
N THR A 46 16.33 -1.28 -16.92
CA THR A 46 16.77 -2.41 -17.76
C THR A 46 17.91 -2.03 -18.71
N SER A 47 18.27 -0.75 -18.77
CA SER A 47 19.39 -0.21 -19.53
C SER A 47 20.00 0.98 -18.80
N THR A 48 21.33 1.12 -18.85
CA THR A 48 22.06 2.29 -18.33
C THR A 48 21.86 3.56 -19.16
N THR A 49 21.21 3.46 -20.33
CA THR A 49 20.82 4.60 -21.15
C THR A 49 19.31 4.71 -21.16
N LEU A 50 18.78 5.79 -20.59
CA LEU A 50 17.36 6.07 -20.60
C LEU A 50 16.88 6.32 -22.05
N ALA A 51 15.93 5.50 -22.50
CA ALA A 51 15.34 5.59 -23.84
C ALA A 51 13.91 5.01 -23.81
N PRO A 52 13.04 5.36 -24.77
CA PRO A 52 11.76 4.70 -24.92
C PRO A 52 11.89 3.17 -25.01
N GLY A 53 11.04 2.46 -24.26
CA GLY A 53 11.06 1.00 -24.11
C GLY A 53 11.92 0.47 -22.97
N VAL A 54 12.71 1.32 -22.31
CA VAL A 54 13.42 0.95 -21.07
C VAL A 54 12.43 0.87 -19.91
N GLN A 55 12.59 -0.14 -19.06
CA GLN A 55 11.73 -0.34 -17.89
C GLN A 55 12.47 0.04 -16.61
N ASN A 56 11.77 0.73 -15.73
CA ASN A 56 12.17 1.01 -14.36
C ASN A 56 11.56 -0.05 -13.43
N PHE A 57 12.37 -0.48 -12.47
CA PHE A 57 12.02 -1.49 -11.48
C PHE A 57 12.82 -1.24 -10.21
N GLY A 58 12.38 -1.78 -9.09
CA GLY A 58 13.05 -1.50 -7.83
C GLY A 58 12.34 -2.08 -6.62
N VAL A 59 12.85 -1.65 -5.47
CA VAL A 59 12.29 -1.95 -4.16
C VAL A 59 12.09 -0.68 -3.37
N VAL A 60 11.07 -0.69 -2.53
CA VAL A 60 10.68 0.45 -1.71
C VAL A 60 10.67 0.03 -0.24
N GLU A 61 11.18 0.88 0.61
CA GLU A 61 11.10 0.76 2.07
C GLU A 61 10.12 1.81 2.61
N VAL A 62 9.04 1.40 3.26
CA VAL A 62 8.13 2.37 3.91
C VAL A 62 8.68 2.73 5.28
N THR A 63 9.21 3.93 5.41
CA THR A 63 9.89 4.43 6.62
C THR A 63 8.91 4.86 7.71
N SER A 64 7.78 5.45 7.33
CA SER A 64 6.71 5.83 8.25
C SER A 64 5.38 6.03 7.53
N ILE A 65 4.30 5.99 8.28
CA ILE A 65 2.96 6.41 7.84
C ILE A 65 2.53 7.56 8.72
N GLN A 66 2.11 8.65 8.10
CA GLN A 66 1.83 9.91 8.76
C GLN A 66 0.40 10.37 8.48
N ASN A 67 -0.11 11.19 9.39
CA ASN A 67 -1.30 11.99 9.11
C ASN A 67 -0.88 13.17 8.21
N PRO A 68 -1.38 13.29 6.96
CA PRO A 68 -0.94 14.34 6.04
C PRO A 68 -1.34 15.75 6.50
N THR A 69 -2.37 15.88 7.34
CA THR A 69 -2.81 17.17 7.87
C THR A 69 -1.91 17.67 9.01
N THR A 70 -1.40 16.77 9.85
CA THR A 70 -0.65 17.15 11.07
C THR A 70 0.84 16.82 11.02
N GLY A 71 1.28 15.99 10.08
CA GLY A 71 2.64 15.43 10.01
C GLY A 71 2.97 14.47 11.16
N ALA A 72 1.97 14.05 11.95
CA ALA A 72 2.20 13.13 13.06
C ALA A 72 2.36 11.70 12.55
N ASN A 73 3.40 11.00 13.01
CA ASN A 73 3.58 9.58 12.76
C ASN A 73 2.43 8.78 13.37
N ILE A 74 1.74 8.00 12.55
CA ILE A 74 0.72 7.02 12.93
C ILE A 74 1.39 5.65 13.13
N TRP A 75 2.36 5.36 12.26
CA TRP A 75 3.18 4.15 12.29
C TRP A 75 4.60 4.49 11.85
N VAL A 76 5.58 3.79 12.42
CA VAL A 76 6.99 3.88 12.02
C VAL A 76 7.53 2.48 11.77
N GLN A 77 8.46 2.37 10.83
CA GLN A 77 9.04 1.08 10.49
C GLN A 77 9.71 0.40 11.69
N GLY A 78 9.47 -0.91 11.83
CA GLY A 78 9.88 -1.71 12.98
C GLY A 78 8.92 -1.63 14.18
N GLN A 79 7.91 -0.75 14.17
CA GLN A 79 6.88 -0.70 15.21
C GLN A 79 6.18 -2.05 15.31
N GLY A 80 6.10 -2.61 16.53
CA GLY A 80 5.51 -3.94 16.74
C GLY A 80 6.26 -5.09 16.07
N GLY A 81 7.51 -4.86 15.61
CA GLY A 81 8.26 -5.83 14.81
C GLY A 81 7.78 -5.94 13.37
N GLN A 82 6.98 -4.98 12.89
CA GLN A 82 6.46 -4.92 11.54
C GLN A 82 7.37 -4.07 10.64
N TYR A 83 7.65 -4.58 9.45
CA TYR A 83 8.41 -3.89 8.42
C TYR A 83 7.58 -3.89 7.14
N LEU A 84 7.52 -2.75 6.46
CA LEU A 84 6.77 -2.59 5.23
C LEU A 84 7.74 -2.33 4.09
N SER A 85 7.66 -3.13 3.06
CA SER A 85 8.55 -3.02 1.90
C SER A 85 7.84 -3.46 0.64
N ALA A 86 8.09 -2.80 -0.49
CA ALA A 86 7.48 -3.16 -1.76
C ALA A 86 8.53 -3.56 -2.79
N VAL A 87 8.10 -4.38 -3.74
CA VAL A 87 8.81 -4.61 -5.02
C VAL A 87 7.94 -4.04 -6.13
N PHE A 88 8.55 -3.38 -7.11
CA PHE A 88 7.83 -2.86 -8.27
C PHE A 88 8.55 -3.13 -9.57
N ASP A 89 7.77 -3.25 -10.65
CA ASP A 89 8.27 -3.44 -12.00
C ASP A 89 7.35 -2.80 -13.06
N GLY A 90 7.80 -2.87 -14.31
CA GLY A 90 6.94 -2.63 -15.46
C GLY A 90 6.64 -1.16 -15.77
N ILE A 91 7.29 -0.19 -15.11
CA ILE A 91 7.19 1.23 -15.48
C ILE A 91 8.04 1.44 -16.73
N THR A 92 7.40 1.54 -17.89
CA THR A 92 8.10 1.63 -19.18
C THR A 92 8.13 3.07 -19.68
N VAL A 93 9.33 3.58 -19.99
CA VAL A 93 9.48 4.90 -20.63
C VAL A 93 8.84 4.87 -22.01
N THR A 94 7.85 5.72 -22.26
CA THR A 94 7.18 5.81 -23.56
C THR A 94 7.74 6.95 -24.39
N SER A 95 8.08 8.08 -23.77
CA SER A 95 8.70 9.21 -24.45
C SER A 95 9.67 9.95 -23.54
N ILE A 96 10.60 10.68 -24.17
CA ILE A 96 11.52 11.59 -23.51
C ILE A 96 11.46 12.91 -24.27
N THR A 97 11.01 13.97 -23.62
CA THR A 97 10.90 15.31 -24.20
C THR A 97 11.90 16.24 -23.53
N PRO A 98 12.92 16.73 -24.26
CA PRO A 98 13.87 17.68 -23.72
C PRO A 98 13.20 18.98 -23.28
N THR A 99 13.66 19.55 -22.17
CA THR A 99 13.29 20.90 -21.71
C THR A 99 14.52 21.82 -21.74
N SER A 100 14.34 23.10 -21.43
CA SER A 100 15.47 24.04 -21.35
C SER A 100 16.48 23.71 -20.24
N SER A 101 16.09 22.88 -19.27
CA SER A 101 16.85 22.63 -18.04
C SER A 101 16.86 21.15 -17.64
N GLY A 102 16.59 20.24 -18.58
CA GLY A 102 16.52 18.80 -18.35
C GLY A 102 15.60 18.10 -19.35
N PHE A 103 14.73 17.21 -18.88
CA PHE A 103 13.77 16.50 -19.72
C PHE A 103 12.57 16.03 -18.92
N VAL A 104 11.48 15.74 -19.62
CA VAL A 104 10.29 15.08 -19.07
C VAL A 104 10.19 13.68 -19.70
N THR A 105 9.88 12.67 -18.90
CA THR A 105 9.47 11.36 -19.39
C THR A 105 7.99 11.13 -19.14
N THR A 106 7.34 10.54 -20.13
CA THR A 106 6.03 9.90 -19.97
C THR A 106 6.26 8.41 -19.88
N ASN A 107 5.46 7.72 -19.10
CA ASN A 107 5.65 6.30 -18.83
C ASN A 107 4.32 5.56 -18.81
N SER A 108 4.36 4.24 -19.06
CA SER A 108 3.19 3.37 -19.07
C SER A 108 3.45 2.10 -18.26
N GLY A 109 2.39 1.51 -17.71
CA GLY A 109 2.49 0.33 -16.86
C GLY A 109 2.87 0.70 -15.42
N GLY A 110 3.51 -0.23 -14.72
CA GLY A 110 3.83 -0.10 -13.30
C GLY A 110 2.95 -0.98 -12.43
N THR A 111 3.58 -1.96 -11.77
CA THR A 111 2.94 -2.85 -10.79
C THR A 111 3.76 -2.82 -9.52
N PHE A 112 3.09 -2.79 -8.37
CA PHE A 112 3.71 -2.77 -7.05
C PHE A 112 3.08 -3.85 -6.17
N GLN A 113 3.90 -4.48 -5.35
CA GLN A 113 3.48 -5.41 -4.31
C GLN A 113 4.11 -4.97 -2.99
N LEU A 114 3.30 -4.49 -2.05
CA LEU A 114 3.70 -4.11 -0.70
C LEU A 114 3.53 -5.29 0.25
N TRP A 115 4.59 -5.62 0.96
CA TRP A 115 4.68 -6.74 1.89
C TRP A 115 4.81 -6.24 3.33
N LEU A 116 4.17 -6.98 4.23
CA LEU A 116 4.30 -6.85 5.68
C LEU A 116 5.15 -8.01 6.22
N ASP A 117 6.31 -7.65 6.75
CA ASP A 117 7.36 -8.57 7.17
C ASP A 117 7.73 -8.43 8.64
N SER A 118 8.38 -9.46 9.18
CA SER A 118 8.92 -9.47 10.55
C SER A 118 10.37 -8.99 10.66
N ALA A 119 11.01 -8.67 9.53
CA ALA A 119 12.37 -8.18 9.44
C ALA A 119 12.51 -7.21 8.28
N ASN A 120 13.46 -6.27 8.38
CA ASN A 120 13.76 -5.37 7.28
C ASN A 120 14.56 -6.10 6.18
N PHE A 121 14.38 -5.70 4.94
CA PHE A 121 15.28 -6.14 3.87
C PHE A 121 16.62 -5.39 3.94
N ASP A 122 17.63 -5.95 3.28
CA ASP A 122 18.92 -5.30 3.13
C ASP A 122 19.02 -4.66 1.74
N PRO A 123 18.94 -3.32 1.62
CA PRO A 123 19.05 -2.62 0.34
C PRO A 123 20.48 -2.68 -0.23
N SER A 124 21.50 -3.00 0.59
CA SER A 124 22.89 -3.10 0.13
C SER A 124 23.13 -4.29 -0.81
N GLN A 125 22.18 -5.24 -0.87
CA GLN A 125 22.19 -6.34 -1.83
C GLN A 125 22.09 -5.86 -3.29
N GLY A 126 21.51 -4.68 -3.54
CA GLY A 126 21.35 -4.16 -4.89
C GLY A 126 20.49 -5.05 -5.79
N THR A 127 20.73 -5.03 -7.10
CA THR A 127 20.04 -5.89 -8.07
C THR A 127 20.34 -7.37 -7.88
N SER A 128 21.38 -7.71 -7.12
CA SER A 128 21.66 -9.11 -6.75
C SER A 128 20.57 -9.69 -5.85
N GLY A 129 19.80 -8.85 -5.13
CA GLY A 129 18.67 -9.28 -4.30
C GLY A 129 17.55 -10.00 -5.08
N TYR A 130 17.39 -9.72 -6.38
CA TYR A 130 16.44 -10.46 -7.24
C TYR A 130 16.88 -11.91 -7.51
N THR A 131 18.19 -12.11 -7.70
CA THR A 131 18.77 -13.38 -8.18
C THR A 131 19.33 -14.28 -7.07
N ALA A 132 19.65 -13.71 -5.91
CA ALA A 132 20.15 -14.44 -4.75
C ALA A 132 19.12 -15.49 -4.26
N ALA A 133 19.54 -16.35 -3.32
CA ALA A 133 18.83 -17.54 -2.79
C ALA A 133 17.50 -17.26 -2.03
N GLY A 134 16.72 -16.30 -2.52
CA GLY A 134 15.52 -15.79 -1.90
C GLY A 134 14.52 -15.18 -2.87
N GLY A 135 14.90 -14.25 -3.75
CA GLY A 135 13.94 -13.70 -4.72
C GLY A 135 13.49 -14.74 -5.74
N GLY A 136 14.44 -15.44 -6.35
CA GLY A 136 14.18 -16.55 -7.27
C GLY A 136 13.61 -16.13 -8.63
N CYS A 137 13.66 -14.85 -8.99
CA CYS A 137 13.19 -14.33 -10.29
C CYS A 137 14.28 -13.58 -11.06
N ALA A 138 13.93 -13.19 -12.29
CA ALA A 138 14.77 -12.33 -13.10
C ALA A 138 14.90 -10.94 -12.45
N VAL A 139 16.05 -10.28 -12.67
CA VAL A 139 16.23 -8.87 -12.28
C VAL A 139 15.12 -8.04 -12.90
N GLY A 140 14.43 -7.26 -12.06
CA GLY A 140 13.30 -6.42 -12.46
C GLY A 140 11.95 -7.13 -12.55
N GLY A 141 11.77 -8.27 -11.87
CA GLY A 141 10.45 -8.86 -11.61
C GLY A 141 9.93 -8.54 -10.20
N LEU A 142 8.70 -8.93 -9.90
CA LEU A 142 8.05 -8.71 -8.59
C LEU A 142 8.53 -9.67 -7.48
N CYS A 143 9.83 -9.92 -7.37
CA CYS A 143 10.42 -10.69 -6.29
C CYS A 143 11.70 -10.03 -5.77
N TYR A 144 11.99 -10.16 -4.47
CA TYR A 144 13.24 -9.67 -3.92
C TYR A 144 13.60 -10.37 -2.61
N ASN A 145 14.88 -10.69 -2.42
CA ASN A 145 15.35 -11.36 -1.21
C ASN A 145 15.22 -10.47 0.04
N GLY A 146 14.50 -10.96 1.04
CA GLY A 146 14.18 -10.22 2.26
C GLY A 146 12.84 -9.49 2.19
N ILE A 147 12.11 -9.60 1.08
CA ILE A 147 10.74 -9.08 0.93
C ILE A 147 9.79 -10.23 0.58
N THR A 148 9.97 -10.87 -0.57
CA THR A 148 8.96 -11.82 -1.10
C THR A 148 9.15 -13.27 -0.67
N ASN A 149 10.22 -13.57 0.08
CA ASN A 149 10.65 -14.94 0.41
C ASN A 149 10.91 -15.17 1.90
N THR A 150 10.47 -14.23 2.72
CA THR A 150 10.54 -14.21 4.18
C THR A 150 9.42 -15.01 4.84
N GLY A 151 8.35 -15.30 4.09
CA GLY A 151 7.07 -15.78 4.64
C GLY A 151 6.18 -14.66 5.19
N GLY A 152 6.46 -13.40 4.82
CA GLY A 152 5.60 -12.25 5.10
C GLY A 152 4.24 -12.30 4.39
N ILE A 153 3.46 -11.24 4.57
CA ILE A 153 2.12 -11.13 4.02
C ILE A 153 2.12 -10.12 2.88
N ASP A 154 1.61 -10.52 1.72
CA ASP A 154 1.24 -9.62 0.62
C ASP A 154 0.09 -8.71 1.09
N LEU A 155 0.44 -7.50 1.50
CA LEU A 155 -0.45 -6.57 2.17
C LEU A 155 -1.31 -5.82 1.15
N LEU A 156 -0.67 -5.21 0.14
CA LEU A 156 -1.33 -4.44 -0.91
C LEU A 156 -0.66 -4.69 -2.26
N ASN A 157 -1.47 -4.96 -3.27
CA ASN A 157 -1.06 -4.94 -4.67
C ASN A 157 -1.72 -3.76 -5.35
N PHE A 158 -0.95 -2.98 -6.13
CA PHE A 158 -1.50 -1.85 -6.87
C PHE A 158 -0.81 -1.65 -8.21
N ASN A 159 -1.59 -1.17 -9.17
CA ASN A 159 -1.13 -0.88 -10.52
C ASN A 159 -1.24 0.61 -10.76
N LEU A 160 -0.22 1.21 -11.39
CA LEU A 160 -0.33 2.59 -11.82
C LEU A 160 -1.40 2.70 -12.90
N VAL A 161 -2.20 3.76 -12.81
CA VAL A 161 -3.32 4.04 -13.70
C VAL A 161 -3.17 5.40 -14.37
N PRO A 162 -3.72 5.57 -15.58
CA PRO A 162 -3.69 6.87 -16.23
C PRO A 162 -4.45 7.94 -15.45
N GLY A 163 -3.89 9.14 -15.39
CA GLY A 163 -4.54 10.22 -14.63
C GLY A 163 -3.79 11.54 -14.52
N THR A 164 -2.48 11.55 -14.75
CA THR A 164 -1.63 12.75 -14.69
C THR A 164 -1.78 13.65 -15.93
N THR A 165 -2.11 13.05 -17.07
CA THR A 165 -2.41 13.76 -18.34
C THR A 165 -3.70 13.25 -18.95
N LEU A 166 -4.11 13.84 -20.09
CA LEU A 166 -5.25 13.37 -20.87
C LEU A 166 -4.90 12.18 -21.78
N ASP A 167 -3.65 11.71 -21.81
CA ASP A 167 -3.27 10.51 -22.54
C ASP A 167 -3.66 9.26 -21.72
N PRO A 168 -4.58 8.41 -22.22
CA PRO A 168 -5.04 7.23 -21.50
C PRO A 168 -4.02 6.10 -21.42
N THR A 169 -2.82 6.27 -21.98
CA THR A 169 -1.73 5.30 -21.88
C THR A 169 -0.63 5.72 -20.90
N ASN A 170 -0.65 6.98 -20.46
CA ASN A 170 0.35 7.54 -19.56
C ASN A 170 -0.04 7.32 -18.10
N THR A 171 0.70 6.48 -17.39
CA THR A 171 0.44 6.11 -15.99
C THR A 171 1.33 6.85 -15.00
N PHE A 172 2.43 7.44 -15.46
CA PHE A 172 3.43 8.07 -14.61
C PHE A 172 4.24 9.10 -15.39
N ASP A 173 4.43 10.29 -14.83
CA ASP A 173 5.25 11.35 -15.42
C ASP A 173 6.43 11.67 -14.52
N ALA A 174 7.61 11.86 -15.11
CA ALA A 174 8.78 12.31 -14.38
C ALA A 174 9.42 13.52 -15.05
N THR A 175 9.81 14.52 -14.27
CA THR A 175 10.57 15.68 -14.71
C THR A 175 11.94 15.64 -14.08
N VAL A 176 12.99 15.61 -14.90
CA VAL A 176 14.39 15.66 -14.47
C VAL A 176 14.94 17.06 -14.68
N SER A 177 15.63 17.58 -13.67
CA SER A 177 16.34 18.85 -13.71
C SER A 177 17.85 18.62 -13.73
N SER A 178 18.51 19.11 -14.78
CA SER A 178 19.98 19.15 -14.86
C SER A 178 20.57 20.39 -14.19
N THR A 179 19.74 21.23 -13.57
CA THR A 179 20.16 22.48 -12.91
C THR A 179 20.31 22.33 -11.41
N THR A 180 19.87 21.21 -10.85
CA THR A 180 20.12 20.83 -9.46
C THR A 180 21.46 20.11 -9.33
N LEU A 181 22.09 20.25 -8.15
CA LEU A 181 23.32 19.56 -7.78
C LEU A 181 23.05 18.81 -6.47
N PRO A 182 22.95 17.47 -6.49
CA PRO A 182 23.02 16.58 -7.66
C PRO A 182 21.81 16.72 -8.59
N ILE A 183 21.92 16.15 -9.79
CA ILE A 183 20.79 16.04 -10.72
C ILE A 183 19.65 15.32 -9.97
N SER A 184 18.49 15.96 -9.99
CA SER A 184 17.29 15.49 -9.29
C SER A 184 16.08 15.67 -10.18
N GLY A 185 14.98 15.05 -9.81
CA GLY A 185 13.72 15.21 -10.48
C GLY A 185 12.56 15.06 -9.53
N HIS A 186 11.36 15.15 -10.10
CA HIS A 186 10.10 14.88 -9.45
C HIS A 186 9.29 13.97 -10.37
N ALA A 187 8.58 13.00 -9.83
CA ALA A 187 7.61 12.21 -10.54
C ALA A 187 6.28 12.11 -9.80
N GLU A 188 5.23 11.94 -10.60
CA GLU A 188 3.86 11.87 -10.14
C GLU A 188 3.12 10.75 -10.87
N GLY A 189 2.21 10.10 -10.15
CA GLY A 189 1.36 9.05 -10.67
C GLY A 189 0.15 8.79 -9.81
N PHE A 190 -0.79 8.02 -10.37
CA PHE A 190 -1.93 7.50 -9.64
C PHE A 190 -1.92 5.98 -9.70
N ALA A 191 -2.48 5.32 -8.69
CA ALA A 191 -2.59 3.86 -8.69
C ALA A 191 -3.93 3.38 -8.15
N ASP A 192 -4.36 2.22 -8.65
CA ASP A 192 -5.51 1.48 -8.14
C ASP A 192 -5.02 0.24 -7.38
N ILE A 193 -5.62 0.01 -6.21
CA ILE A 193 -5.47 -1.20 -5.43
C ILE A 193 -6.16 -2.35 -6.18
N THR A 194 -5.39 -3.38 -6.50
CA THR A 194 -5.86 -4.54 -7.28
C THR A 194 -5.91 -5.83 -6.47
N GLY A 195 -5.33 -5.85 -5.27
CA GLY A 195 -5.32 -7.02 -4.40
C GLY A 195 -4.49 -6.81 -3.14
N GLY A 196 -4.16 -7.92 -2.46
CA GLY A 196 -3.49 -7.92 -1.16
C GLY A 196 -4.47 -8.17 -0.01
N ALA A 197 -3.93 -8.45 1.17
CA ALA A 197 -4.71 -8.78 2.36
C ALA A 197 -5.57 -7.60 2.87
N ASP A 198 -5.06 -6.37 2.78
CA ASP A 198 -5.75 -5.16 3.24
C ASP A 198 -6.37 -4.36 2.07
N ALA A 199 -6.49 -4.96 0.89
CA ALA A 199 -6.95 -4.29 -0.33
C ALA A 199 -8.28 -3.52 -0.16
N SER A 200 -9.23 -4.10 0.57
CA SER A 200 -10.56 -3.50 0.78
C SER A 200 -10.55 -2.23 1.62
N GLU A 201 -9.48 -1.97 2.37
CA GLU A 201 -9.36 -0.79 3.23
C GLU A 201 -8.79 0.41 2.46
N PHE A 202 -7.92 0.14 1.48
CA PHE A 202 -7.22 1.17 0.71
C PHE A 202 -7.84 1.41 -0.67
N GLY A 203 -8.61 0.46 -1.22
CA GLY A 203 -9.28 0.57 -2.52
C GLY A 203 -10.53 1.44 -2.51
N THR A 204 -10.40 2.74 -2.22
CA THR A 204 -11.54 3.66 -1.97
C THR A 204 -11.94 4.54 -3.17
N GLY A 205 -11.08 4.70 -4.17
CA GLY A 205 -11.24 5.65 -5.27
C GLY A 205 -11.18 7.12 -4.82
N GLY A 206 -10.47 7.40 -3.72
CA GLY A 206 -10.48 8.70 -3.05
C GLY A 206 -9.87 9.86 -3.85
N PHE A 207 -9.01 9.59 -4.82
CA PHE A 207 -8.36 10.62 -5.62
C PHE A 207 -9.08 10.84 -6.96
N SER A 208 -9.38 12.09 -7.28
CA SER A 208 -9.87 12.46 -8.62
C SER A 208 -8.68 12.67 -9.56
N THR A 209 -8.70 12.00 -10.71
CA THR A 209 -7.69 12.14 -11.76
C THR A 209 -8.29 12.85 -12.98
N LEU A 210 -7.48 13.13 -14.01
CA LEU A 210 -7.99 13.68 -15.27
C LEU A 210 -8.85 12.69 -16.07
N LEU A 211 -8.77 11.39 -15.76
CA LEU A 211 -9.40 10.32 -16.52
C LEU A 211 -10.35 9.44 -15.69
N GLY A 212 -10.45 9.66 -14.39
CA GLY A 212 -11.31 8.88 -13.49
C GLY A 212 -11.04 9.12 -12.02
N SER A 213 -11.19 8.07 -11.22
CA SER A 213 -10.78 8.02 -9.82
C SER A 213 -9.61 7.06 -9.65
N ALA A 214 -8.79 7.28 -8.63
CA ALA A 214 -7.73 6.38 -8.21
C ALA A 214 -7.69 6.20 -6.69
N ASP A 215 -7.05 5.13 -6.23
CA ASP A 215 -6.93 4.81 -4.80
C ASP A 215 -5.73 5.50 -4.13
N ILE A 216 -4.64 5.67 -4.89
CA ILE A 216 -3.36 6.19 -4.42
C ILE A 216 -2.89 7.33 -5.33
N HIS A 217 -2.28 8.35 -4.74
CA HIS A 217 -1.53 9.40 -5.42
C HIS A 217 -0.06 9.33 -4.99
N THR A 218 0.83 9.02 -5.93
CA THR A 218 2.26 8.86 -5.69
C THR A 218 3.01 10.12 -6.08
N LEU A 219 3.88 10.61 -5.20
CA LEU A 219 4.78 11.72 -5.45
C LEU A 219 6.21 11.28 -5.10
N ASP A 220 7.17 11.57 -5.96
CA ASP A 220 8.52 11.03 -5.86
C ASP A 220 9.59 12.06 -6.27
N ASP A 221 10.35 12.62 -5.32
CA ASP A 221 11.50 13.50 -5.58
C ASP A 221 12.80 12.69 -5.56
N PHE A 222 13.17 12.16 -6.72
CA PHE A 222 14.34 11.31 -6.85
C PHE A 222 15.63 12.09 -7.14
N CYS A 223 16.76 11.45 -6.84
CA CYS A 223 18.06 11.92 -7.25
C CYS A 223 19.06 10.77 -7.45
N THR A 224 20.21 11.08 -8.06
CA THR A 224 21.25 10.06 -8.30
C THR A 224 21.79 9.50 -6.98
N ASN A 225 21.74 8.19 -6.83
CA ASN A 225 22.21 7.49 -5.63
C ASN A 225 23.71 7.78 -5.36
N GLY A 226 24.07 7.95 -4.08
CA GLY A 226 25.45 8.15 -3.64
C GLY A 226 26.04 9.55 -3.90
N GLN A 227 25.25 10.50 -4.41
CA GLN A 227 25.69 11.90 -4.55
C GLN A 227 25.54 12.68 -3.23
N ALA A 228 26.37 13.71 -3.04
CA ALA A 228 26.28 14.58 -1.86
C ALA A 228 24.92 15.29 -1.81
N GLY A 229 24.12 15.02 -0.77
CA GLY A 229 22.73 15.50 -0.66
C GLY A 229 21.67 14.41 -0.92
N CYS A 230 22.09 13.24 -1.41
CA CYS A 230 21.23 12.08 -1.71
C CYS A 230 21.78 10.83 -1.01
N ALA A 231 21.32 10.62 0.23
CA ALA A 231 21.88 9.62 1.14
C ALA A 231 21.30 8.21 0.93
N GLY A 232 21.57 7.61 -0.24
CA GLY A 232 21.34 6.19 -0.47
C GLY A 232 22.57 5.31 -0.16
N PRO A 233 22.44 3.97 -0.17
CA PRO A 233 23.52 3.04 0.12
C PRO A 233 24.67 3.18 -0.89
N THR A 234 25.87 3.46 -0.39
CA THR A 234 27.07 3.71 -1.22
C THR A 234 27.73 2.44 -1.75
N THR A 235 27.23 1.26 -1.35
CA THR A 235 27.82 -0.05 -1.69
C THR A 235 26.92 -0.90 -2.59
N SER A 236 25.76 -0.39 -3.00
CA SER A 236 24.84 -1.06 -3.92
C SER A 236 24.96 -0.54 -5.35
N ASP A 237 24.42 -1.29 -6.31
CA ASP A 237 24.32 -0.95 -7.73
C ASP A 237 22.98 -0.28 -8.12
N TRP A 238 22.17 0.16 -7.14
CA TRP A 238 20.99 0.98 -7.40
C TRP A 238 21.37 2.30 -8.09
N GLU A 239 20.65 2.64 -9.15
CA GLU A 239 20.95 3.80 -10.00
C GLU A 239 20.35 5.09 -9.41
N GLN A 240 19.13 5.04 -8.88
CA GLN A 240 18.51 6.18 -8.21
C GLN A 240 18.08 5.83 -6.78
N PHE A 241 17.92 6.90 -6.01
CA PHE A 241 17.42 6.87 -4.65
C PHE A 241 16.45 8.04 -4.47
N SER A 242 15.31 7.77 -3.83
CA SER A 242 14.28 8.78 -3.56
C SER A 242 13.75 8.67 -2.13
N GLN A 243 13.27 9.78 -1.57
CA GLN A 243 12.76 9.85 -0.20
C GLN A 243 11.51 10.73 -0.12
N ASP A 244 10.36 10.22 -0.54
CA ASP A 244 9.17 11.08 -0.66
C ASP A 244 7.88 10.43 -0.20
N PRO A 245 6.80 11.23 -0.05
CA PRO A 245 5.50 10.70 0.34
C PRO A 245 4.68 10.11 -0.82
N VAL A 246 4.07 8.96 -0.57
CA VAL A 246 2.86 8.49 -1.26
C VAL A 246 1.65 8.86 -0.41
N TYR A 247 0.63 9.46 -1.00
CA TYR A 247 -0.64 9.76 -0.34
C TYR A 247 -1.67 8.66 -0.64
N ALA A 248 -2.30 8.14 0.41
CA ALA A 248 -3.42 7.21 0.32
C ALA A 248 -4.60 7.77 1.12
N ILE A 249 -5.75 7.98 0.48
CA ILE A 249 -6.94 8.46 1.18
C ILE A 249 -7.64 7.26 1.82
N GLY A 250 -7.59 7.20 3.15
CA GLY A 250 -8.52 6.41 3.94
C GLY A 250 -9.91 7.06 3.89
N VAL A 251 -10.93 6.21 3.72
CA VAL A 251 -12.35 6.53 3.46
C VAL A 251 -12.84 7.85 4.11
N THR A 252 -13.25 8.82 3.27
CA THR A 252 -14.14 9.93 3.66
C THR A 252 -15.40 9.97 2.76
N PRO A 253 -16.62 10.21 3.28
CA PRO A 253 -16.93 10.46 4.68
C PRO A 253 -16.68 9.20 5.50
N VAL A 254 -16.19 9.38 6.72
CA VAL A 254 -16.05 8.31 7.70
C VAL A 254 -17.43 7.68 7.86
N THR A 255 -17.76 6.65 7.09
CA THR A 255 -18.66 5.62 7.58
C THR A 255 -17.85 5.02 8.72
N PRO A 256 -18.22 5.25 9.99
CA PRO A 256 -17.58 4.53 11.07
C PRO A 256 -17.73 3.07 10.69
N VAL A 257 -16.62 2.40 10.35
CA VAL A 257 -16.54 0.96 10.41
C VAL A 257 -16.90 0.70 11.86
N PRO A 258 -18.10 0.16 12.16
CA PRO A 258 -18.45 -0.07 13.53
C PRO A 258 -17.38 -1.01 14.03
N GLU A 259 -16.62 -0.58 15.03
CA GLU A 259 -15.55 -1.41 15.54
C GLU A 259 -16.16 -2.81 15.80
N PRO A 260 -15.49 -3.87 15.37
CA PRO A 260 -16.12 -5.20 15.33
C PRO A 260 -16.57 -5.66 16.70
N THR A 261 -15.80 -5.24 17.69
CA THR A 261 -16.05 -5.38 19.11
C THR A 261 -17.26 -4.57 19.56
N SER A 262 -17.48 -3.36 19.07
CA SER A 262 -18.58 -2.49 19.48
C SER A 262 -19.95 -3.01 19.01
N LEU A 263 -20.07 -3.56 17.80
CA LEU A 263 -21.31 -4.21 17.34
C LEU A 263 -21.53 -5.58 17.99
N ALA A 264 -20.46 -6.37 18.19
CA ALA A 264 -20.55 -7.64 18.89
C ALA A 264 -20.93 -7.45 20.37
N LEU A 265 -20.42 -6.42 21.04
CA LEU A 265 -20.74 -6.09 22.42
C LEU A 265 -22.18 -5.55 22.55
N LEU A 266 -22.64 -4.75 21.60
CA LEU A 266 -24.04 -4.28 21.55
C LEU A 266 -25.01 -5.44 21.28
N GLY A 267 -24.68 -6.34 20.35
CA GLY A 267 -25.43 -7.55 20.08
C GLY A 267 -25.49 -8.50 21.29
N ALA A 268 -24.36 -8.69 21.97
CA ALA A 268 -24.29 -9.49 23.20
C ALA A 268 -25.07 -8.84 24.35
N ALA A 269 -25.03 -7.51 24.49
CA ALA A 269 -25.80 -6.78 25.48
C ALA A 269 -27.31 -6.92 25.25
N LEU A 270 -27.79 -6.80 24.01
CA LEU A 270 -29.20 -6.96 23.67
C LEU A 270 -29.71 -8.38 23.89
N LEU A 271 -28.91 -9.40 23.58
CA LEU A 271 -29.23 -10.80 23.90
C LEU A 271 -29.28 -11.04 25.42
N GLY A 272 -28.37 -10.43 26.18
CA GLY A 272 -28.40 -10.45 27.64
C GLY A 272 -29.67 -9.84 28.23
N PHE A 273 -30.12 -8.70 27.70
CA PHE A 273 -31.38 -8.07 28.13
C PHE A 273 -32.61 -8.91 27.76
N GLY A 274 -32.63 -9.52 26.57
CA GLY A 274 -33.72 -10.42 26.14
C GLY A 274 -33.89 -11.63 27.06
N ALA A 275 -32.79 -12.28 27.44
CA ALA A 275 -32.80 -13.42 28.35
C ALA A 275 -33.26 -13.03 29.77
N TRP A 276 -32.86 -11.86 30.26
CA TRP A 276 -33.25 -11.37 31.58
C TRP A 276 -34.74 -11.01 31.68
N VAL A 277 -35.33 -10.45 30.62
CA VAL A 277 -36.77 -10.14 30.56
C VAL A 277 -37.61 -11.42 30.57
N GLN A 278 -37.21 -12.46 29.83
CA GLN A 278 -37.88 -13.76 29.87
C GLN A 278 -37.83 -14.41 31.27
N HIS A 279 -36.68 -14.35 31.93
CA HIS A 279 -36.54 -14.89 33.30
C HIS A 279 -37.46 -14.17 34.30
N ARG A 280 -37.68 -12.86 34.15
CA ARG A 280 -38.61 -12.11 35.03
C ARG A 280 -40.08 -12.44 34.79
N GLN A 281 -40.46 -12.82 33.58
CA GLN A 281 -41.84 -13.22 33.28
C GLN A 281 -42.19 -14.59 33.85
N GLN A 282 -41.22 -15.49 33.99
CA GLN A 282 -41.44 -16.82 34.58
C GLN A 282 -41.66 -16.79 36.11
N HIS A 283 -41.24 -15.72 36.80
CA HIS A 283 -41.42 -15.58 38.26
C HIS A 283 -42.63 -14.72 38.66
N ARG A 284 -43.48 -14.33 37.71
CA ARG A 284 -44.69 -13.52 37.96
C ARG A 284 -46.01 -14.25 37.66
N GLY A 285 -45.97 -15.56 37.42
CA GLY A 285 -47.14 -16.45 37.41
C GLY A 285 -47.04 -17.43 38.56
#